data_AF-I0Z6T9-F1
#
_entry.id   AF-I0Z6T9-F1
#
_cell.length_a   1.000
_cell.length_b   1.000
_cell.length_c   1.000
_cell.angle_alpha   90.00
_cell.angle_beta   90.00
_cell.angle_gamma   90.00
#
_symmetry.space_group_name_H-M   'P 1'
#
loop_
_entity.id
_entity.type
_entity.pdbx_description
1 polymer ?
#
loop_
_entity_poly.entity_id
_entity_poly.type
_entity_poly.pdbx_seq_one_letter_code
_entity_poly.pdbx_strand_id
1 'polypeptide(L)'
;MEQRWDTTTGEIENGTYFGLIAALTFKGPFEITGRKLGFTFDTLRLRLGPKWLNFPLSPGQLGTKKGEEDKKGPFFLFIYGDEDILVARGRGGGVAFWTAASPSWEVQSGVTL
;
A
#
# COMPACT_ATOMS: atom_id res chain seq x y z
N MET A 1 -2.70 -10.35 -1.12
CA MET A 1 -2.24 -9.04 -0.65
C MET A 1 -3.03 -8.00 -1.40
N GLU A 2 -3.46 -6.95 -0.73
CA GLU A 2 -4.22 -5.85 -1.33
C GLU A 2 -3.41 -4.55 -1.22
N GLN A 3 -3.63 -3.65 -2.18
CA GLN A 3 -3.03 -2.34 -2.25
C GLN A 3 -4.12 -1.34 -2.63
N ARG A 4 -4.32 -0.34 -1.77
CA ARG A 4 -5.19 0.82 -2.02
C ARG A 4 -4.41 2.10 -1.87
N TRP A 5 -4.77 3.11 -2.64
CA TRP A 5 -4.34 4.49 -2.40
C TRP A 5 -5.50 5.43 -2.63
N ASP A 6 -5.59 6.44 -1.79
CA ASP A 6 -6.64 7.45 -1.84
C ASP A 6 -6.02 8.82 -2.15
N THR A 7 -6.35 9.35 -3.32
CA THR A 7 -5.84 10.64 -3.81
C THR A 7 -6.39 11.84 -3.03
N THR A 8 -7.48 11.66 -2.28
CA THR A 8 -8.08 12.70 -1.44
C THR A 8 -7.27 12.89 -0.15
N THR A 9 -6.84 11.78 0.45
CA THR A 9 -6.05 11.77 1.69
C THR A 9 -4.53 11.77 1.44
N GLY A 10 -4.09 11.40 0.24
CA GLY A 10 -2.68 11.26 -0.10
C GLY A 10 -2.03 10.02 0.54
N GLU A 11 -2.84 9.03 0.88
CA GLU A 11 -2.44 7.87 1.67
C GLU A 11 -2.50 6.57 0.87
N ILE A 12 -1.48 5.73 1.03
CA ILE A 12 -1.40 4.39 0.46
C ILE A 12 -1.36 3.37 1.59
N GLU A 13 -2.05 2.24 1.40
CA GLU A 13 -2.05 1.11 2.31
C GLU A 13 -1.82 -0.20 1.55
N ASN A 14 -0.86 -1.01 2.04
CA ASN A 14 -0.56 -2.35 1.56
C ASN A 14 -0.77 -3.37 2.66
N GLY A 15 -1.61 -4.37 2.40
CA GLY A 15 -2.12 -5.23 3.47
C GLY A 15 -2.29 -6.70 3.11
N THR A 16 -2.19 -7.54 4.14
CA THR A 16 -2.73 -8.90 4.10
C THR A 16 -3.89 -8.99 5.08
N TYR A 17 -5.04 -9.43 4.57
CA TYR A 17 -6.30 -9.54 5.30
C TYR A 17 -6.63 -11.01 5.50
N PHE A 18 -6.97 -11.39 6.73
CA PHE A 18 -7.34 -12.74 7.13
C PHE A 18 -8.83 -12.75 7.47
N GLY A 19 -9.67 -12.49 6.47
CA GLY A 19 -11.11 -12.35 6.64
C GLY A 19 -11.47 -11.25 7.65
N LEU A 20 -12.57 -11.42 8.38
CA LEU A 20 -13.03 -10.45 9.39
C LEU A 20 -12.23 -10.47 10.70
N ILE A 21 -11.29 -11.42 10.89
CA ILE A 21 -10.67 -11.65 12.20
C ILE A 21 -9.33 -10.93 12.38
N ALA A 22 -8.57 -10.72 11.31
CA ALA A 22 -7.27 -10.05 11.42
C ALA A 22 -6.81 -9.41 10.12
N ALA A 23 -5.91 -8.44 10.24
CA ALA A 23 -5.19 -7.87 9.11
C ALA A 23 -3.84 -7.32 9.58
N LEU A 24 -2.82 -7.41 8.73
CA LEU A 24 -1.54 -6.75 8.91
C LEU A 24 -1.32 -5.82 7.72
N THR A 25 -1.27 -4.52 7.95
CA THR A 25 -1.17 -3.52 6.88
C THR A 25 -0.09 -2.48 7.16
N PHE A 26 0.46 -1.91 6.09
CA PHE A 26 1.42 -0.83 6.12
C PHE A 26 0.79 0.38 5.45
N LYS A 27 0.83 1.52 6.12
CA LYS A 27 0.19 2.77 5.70
C LYS A 27 1.19 3.91 5.72
N GLY A 28 0.99 4.89 4.84
CA GLY A 28 1.73 6.15 4.87
C GLY A 28 1.47 6.98 3.61
N PRO A 29 2.20 8.10 3.45
CA PRO A 29 2.00 9.02 2.33
C PRO A 29 2.51 8.43 1.01
N PHE A 30 1.88 8.87 -0.08
CA PHE A 30 2.38 8.66 -1.44
C PHE A 30 2.38 9.95 -2.26
N GLU A 31 3.10 9.91 -3.38
CA GLU A 31 3.12 10.96 -4.40
C GLU A 31 3.07 10.32 -5.80
N ILE A 32 2.28 10.90 -6.70
CA ILE A 32 2.26 10.51 -8.10
C ILE A 32 2.87 11.63 -8.95
N THR A 33 3.94 11.29 -9.69
CA THR A 33 4.55 12.19 -10.68
C THR A 33 4.62 11.48 -12.03
N GLY A 34 3.77 11.88 -12.97
CA GLY A 34 3.63 11.18 -14.25
C GLY A 34 3.18 9.74 -14.04
N ARG A 35 3.98 8.77 -14.50
CA ARG A 35 3.72 7.33 -14.32
C ARG A 35 4.32 6.73 -13.05
N LYS A 36 4.98 7.54 -12.22
CA LYS A 36 5.70 7.06 -11.04
C LYS A 36 4.88 7.32 -9.78
N LEU A 37 4.59 6.26 -9.04
CA LEU A 37 4.02 6.29 -7.69
C LEU A 37 5.14 6.06 -6.68
N GLY A 38 5.56 7.12 -5.99
CA GLY A 38 6.48 7.04 -4.85
C GLY A 38 5.72 6.95 -3.53
N PHE A 39 6.21 6.18 -2.57
CA PHE A 39 5.53 6.05 -1.27
C PHE A 39 6.50 5.88 -0.11
N THR A 40 6.03 6.13 1.10
CA THR A 40 6.74 5.82 2.35
C THR A 40 5.75 5.28 3.36
N PHE A 41 5.96 4.07 3.86
CA PHE A 41 5.13 3.54 4.95
C PHE A 41 5.67 4.04 6.30
N ASP A 42 4.88 4.81 7.02
CA ASP A 42 5.25 5.35 8.34
C ASP A 42 4.46 4.68 9.47
N THR A 43 3.51 3.82 9.16
CA THR A 43 2.62 3.19 10.14
C THR A 43 2.43 1.72 9.80
N LEU A 44 2.76 0.84 10.75
CA LEU A 44 2.32 -0.55 10.74
C LEU A 44 0.99 -0.65 11.49
N ARG A 45 0.01 -1.36 10.92
CA ARG A 45 -1.31 -1.55 11.52
C ARG A 45 -1.59 -3.03 11.69
N LEU A 46 -2.09 -3.40 12.85
CA LEU A 46 -2.60 -4.73 13.15
C LEU A 46 -4.08 -4.63 13.50
N ARG A 47 -4.93 -5.34 12.77
CA ARG A 47 -6.32 -5.57 13.15
C ARG A 47 -6.44 -6.90 13.85
N LEU A 48 -7.09 -6.91 15.01
CA LEU A 48 -7.52 -8.11 15.73
C LEU A 48 -8.99 -7.94 16.10
N GLY A 49 -9.87 -8.67 15.41
CA GLY A 49 -11.32 -8.46 15.44
C GLY A 49 -11.71 -7.05 15.01
N PRO A 50 -12.53 -6.31 15.79
CA PRO A 50 -12.95 -4.95 15.45
C PRO A 50 -11.92 -3.87 15.79
N LYS A 51 -10.82 -4.21 16.49
CA LYS A 51 -9.85 -3.23 16.99
C LYS A 51 -8.65 -3.12 16.05
N TRP A 52 -8.22 -1.88 15.81
CA TRP A 52 -6.96 -1.55 15.14
C TRP A 52 -5.93 -1.08 16.14
N LEU A 53 -4.72 -1.63 16.04
CA LEU A 53 -3.52 -1.17 16.73
C LEU A 53 -2.61 -0.54 15.68
N ASN A 54 -2.16 0.69 15.93
CA ASN A 54 -1.26 1.41 15.04
C ASN A 54 0.10 1.55 15.72
N PHE A 55 1.15 1.23 14.98
CA PHE A 55 2.53 1.27 15.43
C PHE A 55 3.29 2.22 14.50
N PRO A 56 3.69 3.42 14.97
CA PRO A 56 4.48 4.33 14.15
C PRO A 56 5.83 3.67 13.85
N LEU A 57 6.27 3.78 12.61
CA LEU A 57 7.55 3.31 12.13
C LEU A 57 8.53 4.48 12.12
N SER A 58 9.69 4.28 12.72
CA SER A 58 10.75 5.28 12.67
C SER A 58 11.37 5.34 11.27
N PRO A 59 11.81 6.53 10.82
CA PRO A 59 12.70 6.68 9.67
C PRO A 59 13.85 5.67 9.69
N GLY A 60 13.97 4.82 8.66
CA GLY A 60 14.98 3.75 8.54
C GLY A 60 14.44 2.34 8.86
N GLN A 61 13.32 2.23 9.55
CA GLN A 61 12.72 0.94 9.93
C GLN A 61 11.97 0.35 8.74
N LEU A 62 12.19 -0.93 8.41
CA LEU A 62 11.59 -1.59 7.22
C LEU A 62 11.95 -0.93 5.87
N GLY A 63 13.07 -0.21 5.80
CA GLY A 63 13.53 0.43 4.57
C GLY A 63 12.86 1.77 4.25
N THR A 64 12.11 2.35 5.20
CA THR A 64 11.56 3.71 5.08
C THR A 64 12.65 4.74 5.36
N LYS A 65 12.56 5.94 4.79
CA LYS A 65 13.72 6.85 4.62
C LYS A 65 14.40 7.30 5.93
N LYS A 66 15.67 7.70 5.82
CA LYS A 66 16.32 8.70 6.69
C LYS A 66 16.64 9.93 5.82
N GLY A 67 15.99 11.08 6.04
CA GLY A 67 16.35 12.38 5.43
C GLY A 67 15.82 12.71 4.01
N GLU A 68 15.95 14.00 3.67
CA GLU A 68 15.30 14.73 2.56
C GLU A 68 15.89 14.50 1.15
N GLU A 69 17.14 14.03 1.02
CA GLU A 69 17.86 14.12 -0.27
C GLU A 69 17.83 12.88 -1.17
N ASP A 70 17.35 11.73 -0.71
CA ASP A 70 17.55 10.51 -1.51
C ASP A 70 16.42 10.25 -2.52
N LYS A 71 16.75 10.40 -3.81
CA LYS A 71 16.01 9.89 -5.00
C LYS A 71 15.87 8.35 -5.02
N LYS A 72 16.05 7.69 -3.85
CA LYS A 72 16.20 6.24 -3.66
C LYS A 72 15.02 5.52 -3.01
N GLY A 73 13.98 6.25 -2.59
CA GLY A 73 12.79 5.66 -1.97
C GLY A 73 12.06 4.63 -2.84
N PRO A 74 11.20 3.78 -2.23
CA PRO A 74 10.42 2.80 -2.96
C PRO A 74 9.45 3.50 -3.90
N PHE A 75 9.24 2.91 -5.07
CA PHE A 75 8.31 3.40 -6.06
C PHE A 75 7.84 2.26 -6.96
N PHE A 76 6.68 2.49 -7.56
CA PHE A 76 6.18 1.77 -8.72
C PHE A 76 6.16 2.68 -9.95
N LEU A 77 6.57 2.15 -11.10
CA LEU A 77 6.38 2.78 -12.39
C LEU A 77 5.23 2.06 -13.10
N PHE A 78 4.10 2.72 -13.28
CA PHE A 78 2.96 2.14 -13.99
C PHE A 78 3.30 1.91 -15.46
N ILE A 79 3.04 0.69 -15.93
CA ILE A 79 3.29 0.25 -17.30
C ILE A 79 1.97 0.13 -18.06
N TYR A 80 0.96 -0.44 -17.41
CA TYR A 80 -0.36 -0.67 -17.97
C TYR A 80 -1.39 -0.66 -16.85
N GLY A 81 -2.62 -0.21 -17.14
CA GLY A 81 -3.73 -0.28 -16.22
C GLY A 81 -5.05 -0.08 -16.95
N ASP A 82 -6.04 -0.89 -16.58
CA ASP A 82 -7.44 -0.77 -17.00
C ASP A 82 -8.36 -1.07 -15.80
N GLU A 83 -9.64 -1.33 -16.07
CA GLU A 83 -10.66 -1.60 -15.04
C GLU A 83 -10.42 -2.94 -14.30
N ASP A 84 -9.73 -3.90 -14.92
CA ASP A 84 -9.55 -5.25 -14.39
C ASP A 84 -8.17 -5.44 -13.77
N ILE A 85 -7.13 -4.85 -14.36
CA ILE A 85 -5.74 -5.11 -14.00
C ILE A 85 -4.88 -3.85 -13.94
N LEU A 86 -3.85 -3.90 -13.10
CA LEU A 86 -2.79 -2.90 -13.04
C LEU A 86 -1.44 -3.59 -13.06
N VAL A 87 -0.50 -3.05 -13.83
CA VAL A 87 0.86 -3.55 -13.97
C VAL A 87 1.85 -2.44 -13.72
N ALA A 88 2.78 -2.69 -12.81
CA ALA A 88 3.86 -1.76 -12.52
C ALA A 88 5.21 -2.45 -12.42
N ARG A 89 6.28 -1.69 -12.61
CA ARG A 89 7.65 -2.13 -12.34
C ARG A 89 8.17 -1.45 -11.09
N GLY A 90 8.72 -2.23 -10.18
CA GLY A 90 9.42 -1.74 -9.00
C GLY A 90 10.85 -1.31 -9.32
N ARG A 91 11.47 -0.59 -8.38
CA ARG A 91 12.85 -0.08 -8.50
C ARG A 91 13.87 -1.15 -8.92
N GLY A 92 13.80 -2.35 -8.34
CA GLY A 92 14.73 -3.45 -8.60
C GLY A 92 14.53 -4.17 -9.93
N GLY A 93 13.54 -3.76 -10.74
CA GLY A 93 13.25 -4.40 -12.03
C GLY A 93 12.11 -5.43 -11.99
N GLY A 94 11.71 -5.87 -10.80
CA GLY A 94 10.55 -6.77 -10.63
C GLY A 94 9.25 -6.14 -11.13
N VAL A 95 8.36 -6.98 -11.66
CA VAL A 95 7.02 -6.60 -12.10
C VAL A 95 6.01 -6.96 -11.01
N ALA A 96 5.14 -6.02 -10.70
CA ALA A 96 4.00 -6.20 -9.82
C ALA A 96 2.72 -6.13 -10.66
N PHE A 97 1.79 -7.02 -10.33
CA PHE A 97 0.51 -7.19 -11.02
C PHE A 97 -0.60 -7.21 -9.98
N TRP A 98 -1.65 -6.45 -10.23
CA TRP A 98 -2.85 -6.42 -9.40
C TRP A 98 -4.07 -6.70 -10.27
N THR A 99 -5.05 -7.39 -9.71
CA THR A 99 -6.41 -7.47 -10.25
C THR A 99 -7.32 -6.58 -9.41
N ALA A 100 -8.35 -6.01 -10.01
CA ALA A 100 -9.37 -5.27 -9.28
C ALA A 100 -9.99 -6.13 -8.16
N ALA A 101 -10.19 -5.52 -7.00
CA ALA A 101 -10.90 -6.16 -5.90
C ALA A 101 -12.40 -6.25 -6.25
N SER A 102 -12.99 -7.44 -6.14
CA SER A 102 -14.44 -7.56 -6.28
C SER A 102 -15.15 -7.03 -5.03
N PRO A 103 -16.35 -6.44 -5.15
CA PRO A 103 -17.14 -6.02 -3.98
C PRO A 103 -17.36 -7.16 -2.97
N SER A 104 -17.56 -8.39 -3.44
CA SER A 104 -17.69 -9.57 -2.57
C SER A 104 -16.41 -9.87 -1.77
N TRP A 105 -15.24 -9.65 -2.37
CA TRP A 105 -13.97 -9.86 -1.68
C TRP A 105 -13.75 -8.80 -0.59
N GLU A 106 -14.13 -7.54 -0.83
CA GLU A 106 -14.00 -6.46 0.16
C GLU A 106 -14.82 -6.73 1.43
N VAL A 107 -16.04 -7.23 1.26
CA VAL A 107 -16.91 -7.62 2.38
C VAL A 107 -16.31 -8.80 3.15
N GLN A 108 -15.80 -9.82 2.44
CA GLN A 108 -15.21 -11.01 3.08
C GLN A 108 -13.90 -10.68 3.81
N SER A 109 -13.10 -9.77 3.27
CA SER A 109 -11.82 -9.35 3.83
C SER A 109 -11.95 -8.32 4.96
N GLY A 110 -13.14 -7.72 5.13
CA GLY A 110 -13.39 -6.67 6.11
C GLY A 110 -12.64 -5.38 5.79
N VAL A 111 -12.36 -5.13 4.51
CA VAL A 111 -11.80 -3.85 4.02
C VAL A 111 -12.87 -2.76 4.07
N THR A 112 -14.12 -3.12 3.76
CA THR A 112 -15.29 -2.24 3.79
C THR A 112 -16.20 -2.70 4.93
N LEU A 113 -16.25 -1.93 6.01
CA LEU A 113 -17.22 -2.05 7.10
C LEU A 113 -17.94 -0.72 7.29
#